data_AF-A0A202E185-F1
#
_entry.id   AF-A0A202E185-F1
#
_cell.length_a   1.000
_cell.length_b   1.000
_cell.length_c   1.000
_cell.angle_alpha   90.00
_cell.angle_beta   90.00
_cell.angle_gamma   90.00
#
_symmetry.space_group_name_H-M   'P 1'
#
loop_
_entity.id
_entity.type
_entity.pdbx_description
1 polymer ?
#
loop_
_entity_poly.entity_id
_entity_poly.type
_entity_poly.pdbx_seq_one_letter_code
_entity_poly.pdbx_strand_id
1 'polypeptide(L)'
;MSLSSVFIIILALYLLPLIKFVLTVWRKLFFISLTKIPASSDLFKRNIIGSSNPKESKSNNLKFWRGLFRVATVEYILAPFRHYLIGLPVAFAFLVYSGLIIFNYTVMSWSLFGSFIGVIVLMLWTQFSRAQTNLKAAEFIRIYPQMHPDDFILRYRLDLAWGGMAILDKRGMTPINPESLDFTTDKRPIQSYFICAKILIDTMYFAHLCLFAYRKLGEQYVFEVFDGAASFWGKRILQLAKGHLKVMGLDKLNNLKGSFIYIFNHKSVFDFVLAFLALSTIKVNNRHVRIRFILAKDHFKDNPLVYKIFGIGKICEAVNMIFIARKNPKQSNLDLKKAAKFIYEKDIDVAIFPQGTRAKGKFNRSMKRRDAGYYTTIRKKDKNSPLSHIRKGSSHLIWDTLNDLYQRGVNENLNIVFIGINGTGNTLPKSNLKIQTNTDIEFSIGEIIQLNPGILNELFAPQEEAQNDPKRDFLDQTNLMINENLVEAMSLHPMLLQRYLTELKGQFRFENDKIAAIHDTIQEISPQSNVVFQLLDHIYSLPSNHWNGYLSQLSQLLLEKPSEERYLNLLEDVTSELLHLEAK
;
A
#
# COMPACT_ATOMS: atom_id res chain seq x y z
N MET A 1 -3.12 -41.22 13.98
CA MET A 1 -3.86 -41.13 12.70
C MET A 1 -3.40 -42.29 11.83
N SER A 2 -4.29 -43.11 11.26
CA SER A 2 -3.86 -44.18 10.36
C SER A 2 -3.32 -43.60 9.04
N LEU A 3 -2.40 -44.31 8.37
CA LEU A 3 -1.90 -43.92 7.04
C LEU A 3 -3.06 -43.67 6.06
N SER A 4 -4.14 -44.45 6.18
CA SER A 4 -5.36 -44.32 5.39
C SER A 4 -6.04 -42.96 5.57
N SER A 5 -6.12 -42.44 6.81
CA SER A 5 -6.71 -41.12 7.07
C SER A 5 -5.87 -39.97 6.50
N VAL A 6 -4.54 -40.07 6.55
CA VAL A 6 -3.64 -39.08 5.93
C VAL A 6 -3.82 -39.08 4.41
N PHE A 7 -3.91 -40.27 3.81
CA PHE A 7 -4.09 -40.42 2.36
C PHE A 7 -5.42 -39.85 1.87
N ILE A 8 -6.52 -40.03 2.63
CA ILE A 8 -7.83 -39.44 2.30
C ILE A 8 -7.77 -37.91 2.28
N ILE A 9 -7.06 -37.28 3.22
CA ILE A 9 -6.89 -35.82 3.26
C ILE A 9 -6.05 -35.34 2.06
N ILE A 10 -4.99 -36.06 1.71
CA ILE A 10 -4.15 -35.76 0.53
C ILE A 10 -4.99 -35.85 -0.75
N LEU A 11 -5.79 -36.92 -0.89
CA LEU A 11 -6.66 -37.13 -2.03
C LEU A 11 -7.73 -36.03 -2.12
N ALA A 12 -8.34 -35.65 -1.00
CA ALA A 12 -9.31 -34.55 -0.95
C ALA A 12 -8.70 -33.20 -1.37
N LEU A 13 -7.44 -32.94 -1.01
CA LEU A 13 -6.74 -31.71 -1.38
C LEU A 13 -6.26 -31.69 -2.84
N TYR A 14 -6.06 -32.85 -3.48
CA TYR A 14 -5.71 -32.99 -4.90
C TYR A 14 -6.88 -33.39 -5.81
N LEU A 15 -8.08 -33.59 -5.27
CA LEU A 15 -9.28 -33.94 -6.03
C LEU A 15 -9.60 -32.88 -7.10
N LEU A 16 -9.49 -31.59 -6.75
CA LEU A 16 -9.70 -30.50 -7.70
C LEU A 16 -8.66 -30.50 -8.83
N PRO A 17 -7.33 -30.53 -8.56
CA PRO A 17 -6.33 -30.77 -9.59
C PRO A 17 -6.62 -31.98 -10.48
N LEU A 18 -7.04 -33.11 -9.90
CA LEU A 18 -7.36 -34.32 -10.66
C LEU A 18 -8.56 -34.09 -11.60
N ILE A 19 -9.67 -33.54 -11.09
CA ILE A 19 -10.83 -33.19 -11.89
C ILE A 19 -10.42 -32.25 -13.03
N LYS A 20 -9.65 -31.21 -12.71
CA LYS A 20 -9.14 -30.22 -13.67
C LYS A 20 -8.27 -30.87 -14.74
N PHE A 21 -7.39 -31.80 -14.35
CA PHE A 21 -6.52 -32.55 -15.25
C PHE A 21 -7.33 -33.41 -16.21
N VAL A 22 -8.25 -34.23 -15.67
CA VAL A 22 -9.15 -35.09 -16.44
C VAL A 22 -9.97 -34.27 -17.43
N LEU A 23 -10.58 -33.15 -16.99
CA LEU A 23 -11.34 -32.25 -17.87
C LEU A 23 -10.48 -31.66 -18.98
N THR A 24 -9.22 -31.32 -18.69
CA THR A 24 -8.29 -30.76 -19.68
C THR A 24 -7.87 -31.79 -20.72
N VAL A 25 -7.56 -33.02 -20.28
CA VAL A 25 -7.22 -34.14 -21.16
C VAL A 25 -8.42 -34.50 -22.03
N TRP A 26 -9.61 -34.65 -21.43
CA TRP A 26 -10.86 -34.94 -22.12
C TRP A 26 -11.16 -33.89 -23.21
N ARG A 27 -11.04 -32.59 -22.90
CA ARG A 27 -11.21 -31.51 -23.89
C ARG A 27 -10.26 -31.63 -25.08
N LYS A 28 -8.99 -31.97 -24.83
CA LYS A 28 -7.99 -32.12 -25.89
C LYS A 28 -8.23 -33.35 -26.76
N LEU A 29 -8.64 -34.47 -26.16
CA LEU A 29 -8.86 -35.73 -26.86
C LEU A 29 -10.13 -35.70 -27.72
N PHE A 30 -11.21 -35.08 -27.22
CA PHE A 30 -12.50 -35.14 -27.89
C PHE A 30 -12.83 -33.91 -28.75
N PHE A 31 -11.92 -32.94 -28.90
CA PHE A 31 -12.12 -31.69 -29.65
C PHE A 31 -13.44 -30.95 -29.30
N ILE A 32 -13.99 -31.19 -28.11
CA ILE A 32 -15.26 -30.58 -27.70
C ILE A 32 -14.98 -29.11 -27.39
N SER A 33 -15.31 -28.27 -28.36
CA SER A 33 -15.39 -26.82 -28.25
C SER A 33 -16.57 -26.43 -27.35
N LEU A 34 -16.45 -26.69 -26.04
CA LEU A 34 -17.31 -26.10 -24.99
C LEU A 34 -17.09 -24.58 -24.85
N THR A 35 -16.47 -23.93 -25.83
CA THR A 35 -16.22 -22.47 -25.87
C THR A 35 -17.50 -21.63 -25.99
N LYS A 36 -18.66 -22.26 -26.22
CA LYS A 36 -19.97 -21.61 -26.25
C LYS A 36 -20.73 -21.70 -24.92
N ILE A 37 -20.04 -21.72 -23.76
CA ILE A 37 -20.70 -21.27 -22.53
C ILE A 37 -20.90 -19.75 -22.71
N PRO A 38 -22.14 -19.22 -22.68
CA PRO A 38 -22.37 -17.81 -22.95
C PRO A 38 -21.55 -16.96 -21.99
N ALA A 39 -20.49 -16.34 -22.51
CA ALA A 39 -19.68 -15.36 -21.81
C ALA A 39 -20.42 -14.01 -21.65
N SER A 40 -21.76 -14.03 -21.58
CA SER A 40 -22.53 -12.86 -21.24
C SER A 40 -22.28 -12.57 -19.76
N SER A 41 -21.34 -11.68 -19.50
CA SER A 41 -21.04 -11.11 -18.19
C SER A 41 -22.29 -10.65 -17.44
N ASP A 42 -23.35 -10.30 -18.15
CA ASP A 42 -24.60 -9.79 -17.55
C ASP A 42 -25.39 -10.88 -16.85
N LEU A 43 -25.48 -12.09 -17.41
CA LEU A 43 -26.05 -13.24 -16.70
C LEU A 43 -25.17 -13.64 -15.51
N PHE A 44 -23.84 -13.52 -15.64
CA PHE A 44 -22.92 -13.88 -14.57
C PHE A 44 -22.95 -12.87 -13.40
N LYS A 45 -22.94 -11.57 -13.70
CA LYS A 45 -23.04 -10.47 -12.73
C LYS A 45 -24.42 -10.43 -12.07
N ARG A 46 -25.52 -10.50 -12.82
CA ARG A 46 -26.90 -10.50 -12.28
C ARG A 46 -27.15 -11.69 -11.35
N ASN A 47 -26.65 -12.88 -11.70
CA ASN A 47 -26.86 -14.09 -10.91
C ASN A 47 -25.98 -14.13 -9.64
N ILE A 48 -24.72 -13.69 -9.71
CA ILE A 48 -23.76 -13.91 -8.61
C ILE A 48 -23.59 -12.69 -7.70
N ILE A 49 -23.53 -11.47 -8.26
CA ILE A 49 -23.18 -10.24 -7.52
C ILE A 49 -24.42 -9.58 -6.88
N GLY A 50 -25.62 -10.06 -7.22
CA GLY A 50 -26.87 -9.69 -6.55
C GLY A 50 -27.64 -8.63 -7.33
N SER A 51 -28.61 -9.08 -8.13
CA SER A 51 -29.77 -8.24 -8.40
C SER A 51 -30.49 -7.96 -7.07
N SER A 52 -30.81 -6.70 -6.81
CA SER A 52 -31.57 -6.21 -5.65
C SER A 52 -33.00 -6.77 -5.54
N ASN A 53 -33.43 -7.61 -6.49
CA ASN A 53 -34.72 -8.31 -6.44
C ASN A 53 -34.53 -9.83 -6.21
N PRO A 54 -34.64 -10.32 -4.97
CA PRO A 54 -34.44 -11.73 -4.62
C PRO A 54 -35.61 -12.65 -5.00
N LYS A 55 -36.67 -12.14 -5.64
CA LYS A 55 -37.91 -12.90 -5.86
C LYS A 55 -38.00 -13.73 -7.15
N GLU A 56 -37.08 -13.60 -8.11
CA GLU A 56 -37.27 -14.25 -9.43
C GLU A 56 -36.25 -15.29 -9.90
N SER A 57 -35.14 -15.55 -9.20
CA SER A 57 -34.15 -16.53 -9.69
C SER A 57 -34.13 -17.83 -8.87
N LYS A 58 -35.14 -18.69 -9.07
CA LYS A 58 -35.13 -20.12 -8.66
C LYS A 58 -34.46 -21.04 -9.71
N SER A 59 -33.53 -20.55 -10.54
CA SER A 59 -32.89 -21.41 -11.55
C SER A 59 -31.77 -22.27 -10.92
N ASN A 60 -31.77 -23.58 -11.20
CA ASN A 60 -30.72 -24.51 -10.78
C ASN A 60 -29.31 -24.08 -11.22
N ASN A 61 -29.22 -23.31 -12.32
CA ASN A 61 -27.99 -22.71 -12.81
C ASN A 61 -27.32 -21.79 -11.78
N LEU A 62 -28.09 -21.05 -10.99
CA LEU A 62 -27.53 -20.15 -9.97
C LEU A 62 -26.80 -20.91 -8.86
N LYS A 63 -27.36 -22.03 -8.39
CA LYS A 63 -26.73 -22.86 -7.35
C LYS A 63 -25.43 -23.49 -7.86
N PHE A 64 -25.42 -23.96 -9.11
CA PHE A 64 -24.23 -24.52 -9.77
C PHE A 64 -23.08 -23.52 -9.83
N TRP A 65 -23.32 -22.31 -10.34
CA TRP A 65 -22.29 -21.26 -10.45
C TRP A 65 -21.77 -20.79 -9.09
N ARG A 66 -22.64 -20.66 -8.08
CA ARG A 66 -22.22 -20.37 -6.71
C ARG A 66 -21.33 -21.48 -6.14
N GLY A 67 -21.64 -22.75 -6.44
CA GLY A 67 -20.82 -23.90 -6.08
C GLY A 67 -19.42 -23.82 -6.70
N LEU A 68 -19.35 -23.62 -8.02
CA LEU A 68 -18.08 -23.46 -8.74
C LEU A 68 -17.23 -22.30 -8.19
N PHE A 69 -17.86 -21.18 -7.84
CA PHE A 69 -17.15 -20.03 -7.27
C PHE A 69 -16.63 -20.28 -5.86
N ARG A 70 -17.39 -20.99 -5.01
CA ARG A 70 -16.92 -21.39 -3.68
C ARG A 70 -15.70 -22.28 -3.79
N VAL A 71 -15.75 -23.27 -4.67
CA VAL A 71 -14.62 -24.15 -4.97
C VAL A 71 -13.43 -23.35 -5.48
N ALA A 72 -13.63 -22.43 -6.42
CA ALA A 72 -12.57 -21.57 -6.94
C ALA A 72 -11.97 -20.65 -5.86
N THR A 73 -12.78 -20.18 -4.91
CA THR A 73 -12.30 -19.39 -3.77
C THR A 73 -11.46 -20.24 -2.82
N VAL A 74 -11.87 -21.47 -2.54
CA VAL A 74 -11.08 -22.42 -1.73
C VAL A 74 -9.76 -22.74 -2.42
N GLU A 75 -9.79 -23.02 -3.72
CA GLU A 75 -8.58 -23.23 -4.52
C GLU A 75 -7.65 -22.03 -4.46
N TYR A 76 -8.17 -20.82 -4.62
CA TYR A 76 -7.41 -19.59 -4.52
C TYR A 76 -6.75 -19.44 -3.14
N ILE A 77 -7.35 -19.92 -2.06
CA ILE A 77 -6.72 -19.84 -0.74
C ILE A 77 -5.66 -20.94 -0.58
N LEU A 78 -5.94 -22.16 -1.03
CA LEU A 78 -5.11 -23.35 -0.75
C LEU A 78 -3.96 -23.57 -1.73
N ALA A 79 -4.12 -23.17 -3.00
CA ALA A 79 -3.15 -23.44 -4.07
C ALA A 79 -1.71 -22.99 -3.76
N PRO A 80 -1.45 -21.84 -3.11
CA PRO A 80 -0.09 -21.42 -2.73
C PRO A 80 0.56 -22.38 -1.73
N PHE A 81 -0.23 -23.00 -0.85
CA PHE A 81 0.26 -23.84 0.23
C PHE A 81 0.30 -25.32 -0.13
N ARG A 82 -0.55 -25.79 -1.07
CA ARG A 82 -0.68 -27.21 -1.45
C ARG A 82 0.66 -27.86 -1.82
N HIS A 83 1.50 -27.15 -2.58
CA HIS A 83 2.83 -27.67 -2.96
C HIS A 83 3.74 -27.89 -1.76
N TYR A 84 3.74 -26.96 -0.80
CA TYR A 84 4.60 -27.05 0.38
C TYR A 84 4.09 -28.04 1.41
N LEU A 85 2.77 -28.06 1.65
CA LEU A 85 2.15 -28.88 2.69
C LEU A 85 1.98 -30.34 2.28
N ILE A 86 1.91 -30.63 0.98
CA ILE A 86 1.57 -31.97 0.49
C ILE A 86 2.52 -32.42 -0.61
N GLY A 87 2.72 -31.60 -1.64
CA GLY A 87 3.53 -31.97 -2.80
C GLY A 87 4.96 -32.37 -2.41
N LEU A 88 5.65 -31.50 -1.67
CA LEU A 88 7.01 -31.74 -1.20
C LEU A 88 7.11 -32.94 -0.24
N PRO A 89 6.28 -33.08 0.80
CA PRO A 89 6.27 -34.27 1.64
C PRO A 89 6.03 -35.57 0.87
N VAL A 90 5.10 -35.59 -0.10
CA VAL A 90 4.82 -36.79 -0.91
C VAL A 90 5.98 -37.12 -1.84
N ALA A 91 6.58 -36.12 -2.49
CA ALA A 91 7.76 -36.30 -3.33
C ALA A 91 8.96 -36.80 -2.51
N PHE A 92 9.17 -36.26 -1.31
CA PHE A 92 10.21 -36.72 -0.39
C PHE A 92 9.96 -38.16 0.06
N ALA A 93 8.74 -38.49 0.47
CA ALA A 93 8.36 -39.85 0.85
C ALA A 93 8.58 -40.84 -0.30
N PHE A 94 8.26 -40.46 -1.53
CA PHE A 94 8.53 -41.26 -2.72
C PHE A 94 10.04 -41.50 -2.92
N LEU A 95 10.87 -40.48 -2.76
CA LEU A 95 12.33 -40.61 -2.88
C LEU A 95 12.92 -41.53 -1.81
N VAL A 96 12.51 -41.36 -0.54
CA VAL A 96 12.95 -42.23 0.57
C VAL A 96 12.55 -43.68 0.31
N TYR A 97 11.29 -43.90 -0.07
CA TYR A 97 10.76 -45.24 -0.30
C TYR A 97 11.44 -45.91 -1.51
N SER A 98 11.69 -45.14 -2.58
CA SER A 98 12.46 -45.61 -3.74
C SER A 98 13.88 -46.03 -3.35
N GLY A 99 14.54 -45.26 -2.47
CA GLY A 99 15.85 -45.62 -1.92
C GLY A 99 15.81 -46.94 -1.14
N LEU A 100 14.82 -47.13 -0.27
CA LEU A 100 14.67 -48.37 0.51
C LEU A 100 14.50 -49.61 -0.38
N ILE A 101 13.82 -49.49 -1.51
CA ILE A 101 13.68 -50.59 -2.48
C ILE A 101 15.01 -50.89 -3.16
N ILE A 102 15.75 -49.85 -3.59
CA ILE A 102 17.05 -50.01 -4.26
C ILE A 102 18.03 -50.77 -3.35
N PHE A 103 17.96 -50.54 -2.04
CA PHE A 103 18.78 -51.24 -1.04
C PHE A 103 18.13 -52.51 -0.48
N ASN A 104 17.07 -53.03 -1.11
CA ASN A 104 16.36 -54.27 -0.73
C ASN A 104 15.80 -54.30 0.71
N TYR A 105 15.53 -53.14 1.32
CA TYR A 105 14.93 -53.06 2.66
C TYR A 105 13.40 -53.17 2.66
N THR A 106 12.73 -53.02 1.51
CA THR A 106 11.26 -53.10 1.39
C THR A 106 10.80 -53.42 -0.04
N VAL A 107 9.53 -53.81 -0.20
CA VAL A 107 8.88 -54.04 -1.50
C VAL A 107 7.67 -53.11 -1.63
N MET A 108 7.63 -52.29 -2.69
CA MET A 108 6.46 -51.45 -2.98
C MET A 108 5.38 -52.24 -3.68
N SER A 109 4.13 -52.08 -3.25
CA SER A 109 3.01 -52.48 -4.10
C SER A 109 2.90 -51.56 -5.32
N TRP A 110 2.50 -52.12 -6.46
CA TRP A 110 2.25 -51.35 -7.69
C TRP A 110 1.18 -50.26 -7.49
N SER A 111 0.21 -50.48 -6.60
CA SER A 111 -0.82 -49.49 -6.27
C SER A 111 -0.27 -48.27 -5.53
N LEU A 112 0.69 -48.48 -4.60
CA LEU A 112 1.34 -47.40 -3.87
C LEU A 112 2.26 -46.61 -4.81
N PHE A 113 3.02 -47.31 -5.68
CA PHE A 113 3.83 -46.68 -6.71
C PHE A 113 3.00 -45.78 -7.64
N GLY A 114 1.92 -46.33 -8.20
CA GLY A 114 1.01 -45.59 -9.08
C GLY A 114 0.41 -44.36 -8.41
N SER A 115 0.11 -44.44 -7.11
CA SER A 115 -0.40 -43.31 -6.32
C SER A 115 0.64 -42.20 -6.16
N PHE A 116 1.90 -42.55 -5.85
CA PHE A 116 2.99 -41.56 -5.76
C PHE A 116 3.22 -40.86 -7.10
N ILE A 117 3.36 -41.63 -8.19
CA ILE A 117 3.53 -41.09 -9.54
C ILE A 117 2.34 -40.20 -9.92
N GLY A 118 1.11 -40.65 -9.64
CA GLY A 118 -0.10 -39.88 -9.88
C GLY A 118 -0.08 -38.51 -9.19
N VAL A 119 0.28 -38.46 -7.90
CA VAL A 119 0.38 -37.19 -7.16
C VAL A 119 1.51 -36.32 -7.70
N ILE A 120 2.67 -36.87 -8.05
CA ILE A 120 3.79 -36.11 -8.64
C ILE A 120 3.39 -35.50 -9.99
N VAL A 121 2.76 -36.28 -10.87
CA VAL A 121 2.26 -35.80 -12.17
C VAL A 121 1.23 -34.70 -11.98
N LEU A 122 0.26 -34.89 -11.08
CA LEU A 122 -0.72 -33.85 -10.74
C LEU A 122 -0.07 -32.60 -10.16
N MET A 123 0.95 -32.75 -9.32
CA MET A 123 1.70 -31.64 -8.74
C MET A 123 2.39 -30.82 -9.83
N LEU A 124 3.15 -31.47 -10.72
CA LEU A 124 3.86 -30.83 -11.83
C LEU A 124 2.89 -30.17 -12.81
N TRP A 125 1.83 -30.88 -13.18
CA TRP A 125 0.80 -30.34 -14.06
C TRP A 125 0.11 -29.12 -13.45
N THR A 126 -0.19 -29.14 -12.15
CA THR A 126 -0.78 -28.00 -11.44
C THR A 126 0.17 -26.79 -11.45
N GLN A 127 1.48 -27.01 -11.25
CA GLN A 127 2.48 -25.92 -11.36
C GLN A 127 2.50 -25.33 -12.76
N PHE A 128 2.54 -26.17 -13.79
CA PHE A 128 2.55 -25.74 -15.17
C PHE A 128 1.27 -24.98 -15.55
N SER A 129 0.10 -25.50 -15.18
CA SER A 129 -1.19 -24.86 -15.40
C SER A 129 -1.25 -23.49 -14.72
N ARG A 130 -0.81 -23.40 -13.46
CA ARG A 130 -0.76 -22.14 -12.70
C ARG A 130 0.22 -21.15 -13.32
N ALA A 131 1.38 -21.60 -13.77
CA ALA A 131 2.35 -20.77 -14.50
C ALA A 131 1.72 -20.12 -15.74
N GLN A 132 0.99 -20.90 -16.55
CA GLN A 132 0.29 -20.35 -17.71
C GLN A 132 -0.81 -19.36 -17.33
N THR A 133 -1.61 -19.66 -16.30
CA THR A 133 -2.64 -18.74 -15.79
C THR A 133 -2.02 -17.44 -15.28
N ASN A 134 -0.91 -17.51 -14.56
CA ASN A 134 -0.20 -16.33 -14.07
C ASN A 134 0.33 -15.46 -15.22
N LEU A 135 0.89 -16.03 -16.28
CA LEU A 135 1.35 -15.22 -17.43
C LEU A 135 0.19 -14.51 -18.12
N LYS A 136 -0.94 -15.22 -18.31
CA LYS A 136 -2.16 -14.64 -18.88
C LYS A 136 -2.71 -13.51 -18.01
N ALA A 137 -2.72 -13.69 -16.69
CA ALA A 137 -3.17 -12.68 -15.76
C ALA A 137 -2.20 -11.47 -15.69
N ALA A 138 -0.89 -11.69 -15.82
CA ALA A 138 0.12 -10.64 -15.85
C ALA A 138 -0.01 -9.78 -17.12
N GLU A 139 -0.07 -10.42 -18.29
CA GLU A 139 -0.36 -9.74 -19.56
C GLU A 139 -1.73 -9.05 -19.51
N PHE A 140 -2.67 -9.73 -18.87
CA PHE A 140 -3.95 -9.24 -18.38
C PHE A 140 -3.91 -7.80 -17.88
N ILE A 141 -3.29 -7.70 -16.71
CA ILE A 141 -3.16 -6.48 -15.94
C ILE A 141 -2.39 -5.41 -16.72
N ARG A 142 -1.36 -5.81 -17.46
CA ARG A 142 -0.54 -4.92 -18.27
C ARG A 142 -1.36 -4.19 -19.33
N ILE A 143 -2.23 -4.89 -20.05
CA ILE A 143 -3.04 -4.32 -21.13
C ILE A 143 -4.30 -3.60 -20.61
N TYR A 144 -4.91 -4.09 -19.53
CA TYR A 144 -6.19 -3.55 -19.01
C TYR A 144 -6.12 -3.05 -17.56
N PRO A 145 -5.25 -2.08 -17.23
CA PRO A 145 -5.10 -1.59 -15.86
C PRO A 145 -6.37 -0.91 -15.32
N GLN A 146 -7.29 -0.48 -16.20
CA GLN A 146 -8.51 0.27 -15.83
C GLN A 146 -9.75 -0.57 -15.55
N MET A 147 -9.62 -1.88 -15.39
CA MET A 147 -10.76 -2.74 -15.10
C MET A 147 -11.12 -2.80 -13.62
N HIS A 148 -12.41 -3.06 -13.36
CA HIS A 148 -12.92 -3.27 -12.02
C HIS A 148 -12.24 -4.47 -11.33
N PRO A 149 -11.76 -4.33 -10.08
CA PRO A 149 -10.96 -5.36 -9.41
C PRO A 149 -11.72 -6.67 -9.17
N ASP A 150 -13.02 -6.65 -8.87
CA ASP A 150 -13.78 -7.90 -8.72
C ASP A 150 -13.88 -8.69 -10.03
N ASP A 151 -13.97 -8.01 -11.18
CA ASP A 151 -14.06 -8.69 -12.48
C ASP A 151 -12.77 -9.47 -12.72
N PHE A 152 -11.62 -8.85 -12.45
CA PHE A 152 -10.31 -9.51 -12.54
C PHE A 152 -10.18 -10.67 -11.54
N ILE A 153 -10.43 -10.43 -10.25
CA ILE A 153 -10.22 -11.43 -9.19
C ILE A 153 -11.14 -12.65 -9.39
N LEU A 154 -12.40 -12.42 -9.77
CA LEU A 154 -13.36 -13.49 -10.06
C LEU A 154 -12.87 -14.37 -11.21
N ARG A 155 -12.46 -13.74 -12.32
CA ARG A 155 -11.95 -14.42 -13.52
C ARG A 155 -10.66 -15.19 -13.22
N TYR A 156 -9.72 -14.56 -12.52
CA TYR A 156 -8.47 -15.17 -12.12
C TYR A 156 -8.67 -16.40 -11.22
N ARG A 157 -9.58 -16.34 -10.24
CA ARG A 157 -9.93 -17.48 -9.38
C ARG A 157 -10.47 -18.66 -10.17
N LEU A 158 -11.38 -18.40 -11.11
CA LEU A 158 -11.96 -19.44 -11.96
C LEU A 158 -10.92 -20.09 -12.85
N ASP A 159 -10.01 -19.31 -13.43
CA ASP A 159 -8.93 -19.83 -14.27
C ASP A 159 -7.90 -20.64 -13.48
N LEU A 160 -7.61 -20.24 -12.23
CA LEU A 160 -6.77 -21.04 -11.33
C LEU A 160 -7.42 -22.39 -11.01
N ALA A 161 -8.72 -22.42 -10.72
CA ALA A 161 -9.42 -23.63 -10.30
C ALA A 161 -9.79 -24.58 -11.43
N TRP A 162 -10.29 -24.06 -12.55
CA TRP A 162 -10.91 -24.88 -13.58
C TRP A 162 -10.10 -24.90 -14.89
N GLY A 163 -9.33 -23.84 -15.17
CA GLY A 163 -8.45 -23.74 -16.32
C GLY A 163 -9.17 -23.74 -17.68
N GLY A 164 -8.52 -23.17 -18.70
CA GLY A 164 -8.90 -23.36 -20.10
C GLY A 164 -10.34 -22.95 -20.47
N MET A 165 -11.01 -22.14 -19.66
CA MET A 165 -12.18 -21.38 -20.09
C MET A 165 -11.62 -20.00 -20.48
N ALA A 166 -11.97 -19.46 -21.64
CA ALA A 166 -11.50 -18.15 -22.08
C ALA A 166 -12.15 -17.02 -21.24
N ILE A 167 -11.86 -17.00 -19.93
CA ILE A 167 -12.50 -16.15 -18.93
C ILE A 167 -11.74 -14.84 -18.78
N LEU A 168 -10.48 -14.75 -19.19
CA LEU A 168 -9.77 -13.46 -19.39
C LEU A 168 -9.93 -12.96 -20.84
N ASP A 169 -11.16 -12.92 -21.36
CA ASP A 169 -11.52 -12.20 -22.60
C ASP A 169 -12.08 -10.80 -22.24
N LYS A 170 -11.78 -9.78 -23.06
CA LYS A 170 -12.25 -8.38 -22.94
C LYS A 170 -13.76 -8.25 -22.73
N ARG A 171 -14.53 -9.21 -23.22
CA ARG A 171 -16.00 -9.18 -23.18
C ARG A 171 -16.53 -9.09 -21.75
N GLY A 172 -17.33 -8.05 -21.50
CA GLY A 172 -18.08 -7.89 -20.24
C GLY A 172 -17.33 -7.26 -19.07
N MET A 173 -16.26 -6.53 -19.36
CA MET A 173 -15.51 -5.77 -18.37
C MET A 173 -16.20 -4.45 -18.05
N THR A 174 -16.21 -4.10 -16.77
CA THR A 174 -16.56 -2.75 -16.36
C THR A 174 -15.28 -1.93 -16.24
N PRO A 175 -15.01 -0.96 -17.15
CA PRO A 175 -13.96 0.01 -16.93
C PRO A 175 -14.33 0.89 -15.74
N ILE A 176 -13.33 1.33 -14.99
CA ILE A 176 -13.49 2.28 -13.88
C ILE A 176 -12.55 3.46 -14.10
N ASN A 177 -13.05 4.67 -13.83
CA ASN A 177 -12.21 5.86 -13.81
C ASN A 177 -11.43 5.87 -12.46
N PRO A 178 -10.09 5.79 -12.46
CA PRO A 178 -9.31 5.77 -11.22
C PRO A 178 -9.20 7.14 -10.52
N GLU A 179 -9.56 8.24 -11.18
CA GLU A 179 -9.46 9.60 -10.61
C GLU A 179 -10.50 9.87 -9.51
N SER A 180 -11.65 9.21 -9.60
CA SER A 180 -12.67 9.20 -8.56
C SER A 180 -13.30 7.81 -8.50
N LEU A 181 -13.04 7.11 -7.41
CA LEU A 181 -13.53 5.75 -7.19
C LEU A 181 -14.35 5.69 -5.92
N ASP A 182 -15.63 5.40 -6.04
CA ASP A 182 -16.52 5.22 -4.90
C ASP A 182 -16.99 3.76 -4.82
N PHE A 183 -16.53 3.06 -3.78
CA PHE A 183 -17.00 1.72 -3.42
C PHE A 183 -17.80 1.72 -2.11
N THR A 184 -18.20 2.88 -1.61
CA THR A 184 -18.97 3.00 -0.37
C THR A 184 -20.34 2.36 -0.51
N THR A 185 -20.96 2.09 0.63
CA THR A 185 -22.31 1.52 0.71
C THR A 185 -23.08 2.26 1.80
N ASP A 186 -24.40 2.34 1.69
CA ASP A 186 -25.28 2.95 2.71
C ASP A 186 -25.28 2.23 4.07
N LYS A 187 -24.48 1.17 4.20
CA LYS A 187 -24.33 0.41 5.45
C LYS A 187 -23.47 1.19 6.43
N ARG A 188 -23.71 0.98 7.73
CA ARG A 188 -22.85 1.57 8.78
C ARG A 188 -21.41 1.03 8.67
N PRO A 189 -20.39 1.87 8.91
CA PRO A 189 -19.00 1.43 8.99
C PRO A 189 -18.82 0.27 9.98
N ILE A 190 -18.20 -0.81 9.53
CA ILE A 190 -17.79 -1.96 10.36
C ILE A 190 -16.27 -2.10 10.39
N GLN A 191 -15.75 -2.69 11.46
CA GLN A 191 -14.33 -3.03 11.61
C GLN A 191 -14.14 -4.55 11.54
N SER A 192 -13.21 -5.04 10.70
CA SER A 192 -13.04 -6.48 10.49
C SER A 192 -11.59 -6.92 10.20
N TYR A 193 -11.17 -8.01 10.85
CA TYR A 193 -9.92 -8.71 10.54
C TYR A 193 -10.00 -9.54 9.25
N PHE A 194 -11.21 -10.02 8.89
CA PHE A 194 -11.40 -10.83 7.69
C PHE A 194 -11.08 -10.05 6.41
N ILE A 195 -11.31 -8.74 6.41
CA ILE A 195 -10.94 -7.86 5.30
C ILE A 195 -9.41 -7.81 5.17
N CYS A 196 -8.70 -7.69 6.29
CA CYS A 196 -7.23 -7.66 6.31
C CYS A 196 -6.64 -8.97 5.79
N ALA A 197 -7.17 -10.12 6.23
CA ALA A 197 -6.76 -11.42 5.72
C ALA A 197 -6.96 -11.55 4.20
N LYS A 198 -8.10 -11.08 3.65
CA LYS A 198 -8.34 -11.06 2.21
C LYS A 198 -7.33 -10.19 1.46
N ILE A 199 -7.03 -9.01 1.98
CA ILE A 199 -6.02 -8.11 1.39
C ILE A 199 -4.65 -8.77 1.37
N LEU A 200 -4.25 -9.43 2.47
CA LEU A 200 -2.95 -10.11 2.53
C LEU A 200 -2.84 -11.23 1.49
N ILE A 201 -3.89 -12.02 1.31
CA ILE A 201 -3.94 -13.07 0.29
C ILE A 201 -3.84 -12.44 -1.11
N ASP A 202 -4.66 -11.43 -1.42
CA ASP A 202 -4.64 -10.76 -2.72
C ASP A 202 -3.26 -10.10 -2.99
N THR A 203 -2.65 -9.47 -1.98
CA THR A 203 -1.29 -8.92 -2.05
C THR A 203 -0.25 -9.99 -2.41
N MET A 204 -0.30 -11.14 -1.75
CA MET A 204 0.60 -12.25 -2.06
C MET A 204 0.43 -12.72 -3.50
N TYR A 205 -0.82 -12.79 -3.99
CA TYR A 205 -1.07 -13.18 -5.38
C TYR A 205 -0.51 -12.18 -6.39
N PHE A 206 -0.72 -10.87 -6.18
CA PHE A 206 -0.14 -9.85 -7.06
C PHE A 206 1.39 -9.88 -7.03
N ALA A 207 2.01 -10.01 -5.85
CA ALA A 207 3.47 -10.10 -5.76
C ALA A 207 4.03 -11.33 -6.49
N HIS A 208 3.43 -12.51 -6.30
CA HIS A 208 3.85 -13.73 -6.99
C HIS A 208 3.57 -13.70 -8.49
N LEU A 209 2.51 -13.03 -8.92
CA LEU A 209 2.20 -12.79 -10.33
C LEU A 209 3.32 -12.00 -11.00
N CYS A 210 3.71 -10.86 -10.42
CA CYS A 210 4.78 -10.02 -10.95
C CYS A 210 6.15 -10.73 -10.88
N LEU A 211 6.44 -11.47 -9.80
CA LEU A 211 7.66 -12.29 -9.71
C LEU A 211 7.72 -13.37 -10.78
N PHE A 212 6.57 -13.96 -11.11
CA PHE A 212 6.51 -14.95 -12.17
C PHE A 212 6.78 -14.32 -13.54
N ALA A 213 6.18 -13.15 -13.81
CA ALA A 213 6.46 -12.36 -15.00
C ALA A 213 7.95 -12.02 -15.12
N TYR A 214 8.56 -11.52 -14.04
CA TYR A 214 10.00 -11.22 -14.00
C TYR A 214 10.87 -12.43 -14.37
N ARG A 215 10.63 -13.59 -13.74
CA ARG A 215 11.41 -14.81 -13.98
C ARG A 215 11.28 -15.37 -15.39
N LYS A 216 10.18 -15.08 -16.09
CA LYS A 216 9.89 -15.66 -17.41
C LYS A 216 10.14 -14.71 -18.57
N LEU A 217 9.95 -13.40 -18.36
CA LEU A 217 9.94 -12.39 -19.42
C LEU A 217 10.92 -11.23 -19.16
N GLY A 218 11.57 -11.18 -18.00
CA GLY A 218 12.65 -10.23 -17.70
C GLY A 218 12.22 -8.92 -17.02
N GLU A 219 13.20 -8.02 -16.84
CA GLU A 219 13.08 -6.78 -16.06
C GLU A 219 12.13 -5.75 -16.70
N GLN A 220 12.29 -5.46 -17.99
CA GLN A 220 11.46 -4.45 -18.67
C GLN A 220 9.97 -4.81 -18.62
N TYR A 221 9.64 -6.08 -18.90
CA TYR A 221 8.26 -6.55 -18.88
C TYR A 221 7.64 -6.49 -17.47
N VAL A 222 8.41 -6.79 -16.42
CA VAL A 222 7.84 -6.74 -15.06
C VAL A 222 7.54 -5.32 -14.60
N PHE A 223 8.19 -4.28 -15.12
CA PHE A 223 7.85 -2.90 -14.72
C PHE A 223 6.43 -2.54 -15.13
N GLU A 224 6.06 -2.80 -16.39
CA GLU A 224 4.69 -2.54 -16.88
C GLU A 224 3.65 -3.38 -16.14
N VAL A 225 3.95 -4.67 -15.92
CA VAL A 225 3.06 -5.56 -15.15
C VAL A 225 2.92 -5.08 -13.71
N PHE A 226 4.02 -4.66 -13.07
CA PHE A 226 4.02 -4.21 -11.69
C PHE A 226 3.22 -2.93 -11.53
N ASP A 227 3.41 -1.93 -12.41
CA ASP A 227 2.70 -0.66 -12.33
C ASP A 227 1.18 -0.88 -12.49
N GLY A 228 0.77 -1.72 -13.45
CA GLY A 228 -0.62 -2.14 -13.60
C GLY A 228 -1.14 -2.92 -12.37
N ALA A 229 -0.35 -3.86 -11.84
CA ALA A 229 -0.74 -4.70 -10.71
C ALA A 229 -0.86 -3.91 -9.41
N ALA A 230 0.01 -2.92 -9.20
CA ALA A 230 0.00 -2.04 -8.05
C ALA A 230 -1.23 -1.12 -8.05
N SER A 231 -1.61 -0.59 -9.23
CA SER A 231 -2.89 0.14 -9.38
C SER A 231 -4.09 -0.76 -9.09
N PHE A 232 -4.11 -1.99 -9.64
CA PHE A 232 -5.16 -2.98 -9.33
C PHE A 232 -5.22 -3.35 -7.85
N TRP A 233 -4.07 -3.48 -7.21
CA TRP A 233 -3.96 -3.75 -5.78
C TRP A 233 -4.58 -2.62 -4.96
N GLY A 234 -4.30 -1.35 -5.32
CA GLY A 234 -4.97 -0.18 -4.74
C GLY A 234 -6.49 -0.22 -4.91
N LYS A 235 -6.98 -0.51 -6.13
CA LYS A 235 -8.42 -0.64 -6.41
C LYS A 235 -9.06 -1.72 -5.54
N ARG A 236 -8.38 -2.86 -5.42
CA ARG A 236 -8.85 -4.00 -4.62
C ARG A 236 -8.89 -3.68 -3.13
N ILE A 237 -7.89 -2.99 -2.59
CA ILE A 237 -7.89 -2.55 -1.19
C ILE A 237 -9.05 -1.59 -0.96
N LEU A 238 -9.20 -0.57 -1.80
CA LEU A 238 -10.26 0.42 -1.69
C LEU A 238 -11.63 -0.26 -1.74
N GLN A 239 -11.83 -1.20 -2.66
CA GLN A 239 -13.06 -1.96 -2.78
C GLN A 239 -13.36 -2.83 -1.55
N LEU A 240 -12.37 -3.57 -1.04
CA LEU A 240 -12.55 -4.41 0.14
C LEU A 240 -12.82 -3.59 1.40
N ALA A 241 -12.23 -2.39 1.48
CA ALA A 241 -12.53 -1.39 2.50
C ALA A 241 -13.83 -0.63 2.22
N LYS A 242 -14.46 -0.78 1.06
CA LYS A 242 -15.61 0.04 0.63
C LYS A 242 -15.31 1.53 0.76
N GLY A 243 -14.10 1.92 0.40
CA GLY A 243 -13.65 3.30 0.51
C GLY A 243 -14.07 4.11 -0.71
N HIS A 244 -14.07 5.42 -0.53
CA HIS A 244 -14.15 6.40 -1.59
C HIS A 244 -12.79 7.10 -1.70
N LEU A 245 -12.21 7.11 -2.90
CA LEU A 245 -10.95 7.78 -3.20
C LEU A 245 -11.24 8.99 -4.10
N LYS A 246 -10.75 10.14 -3.66
CA LYS A 246 -10.72 11.38 -4.44
C LYS A 246 -9.27 11.84 -4.58
N VAL A 247 -8.88 12.21 -5.80
CA VAL A 247 -7.57 12.81 -6.06
C VAL A 247 -7.75 14.25 -6.54
N MET A 248 -7.14 15.19 -5.84
CA MET A 248 -7.19 16.63 -6.10
C MET A 248 -5.85 17.12 -6.66
N GLY A 249 -5.88 18.06 -7.61
CA GLY A 249 -4.67 18.68 -8.18
C GLY A 249 -3.93 17.80 -9.20
N LEU A 250 -4.57 16.80 -9.81
CA LEU A 250 -3.98 15.95 -10.85
C LEU A 250 -3.46 16.75 -12.05
N ASP A 251 -4.17 17.82 -12.39
CA ASP A 251 -3.87 18.75 -13.48
C ASP A 251 -2.50 19.40 -13.34
N LYS A 252 -2.02 19.63 -12.11
CA LYS A 252 -0.70 20.21 -11.83
C LYS A 252 0.46 19.37 -12.38
N LEU A 253 0.26 18.06 -12.53
CA LEU A 253 1.32 17.13 -12.95
C LEU A 253 1.35 16.89 -14.47
N ASN A 254 0.40 17.43 -15.22
CA ASN A 254 0.28 17.16 -16.64
C ASN A 254 1.44 17.76 -17.45
N ASN A 255 2.07 16.92 -18.28
CA ASN A 255 3.13 17.31 -19.22
C ASN A 255 4.41 17.87 -18.58
N LEU A 256 4.63 17.67 -17.29
CA LEU A 256 5.90 18.00 -16.66
C LEU A 256 7.02 17.10 -17.20
N LYS A 257 8.20 17.71 -17.31
CA LYS A 257 9.43 17.05 -17.76
C LYS A 257 10.50 17.07 -16.66
N GLY A 258 11.42 16.12 -16.74
CA GLY A 258 12.57 16.01 -15.86
C GLY A 258 12.46 14.88 -14.85
N SER A 259 13.20 15.01 -13.75
CA SER A 259 13.21 14.03 -12.67
C SER A 259 12.14 14.33 -11.63
N PHE A 260 11.64 13.31 -10.93
CA PHE A 260 10.54 13.47 -9.96
C PHE A 260 10.87 12.84 -8.61
N ILE A 261 10.63 13.60 -7.53
CA ILE A 261 10.57 13.11 -6.16
C ILE A 261 9.18 13.41 -5.59
N TYR A 262 8.45 12.37 -5.24
CA TYR A 262 7.13 12.45 -4.61
C TYR A 262 7.27 12.34 -3.10
N ILE A 263 6.76 13.33 -2.38
CA ILE A 263 6.84 13.44 -0.93
C ILE A 263 5.44 13.35 -0.35
N PHE A 264 5.22 12.34 0.50
CA PHE A 264 3.91 12.06 1.09
C PHE A 264 3.98 12.13 2.62
N ASN A 265 2.92 12.57 3.29
CA ASN A 265 2.74 12.23 4.70
C ASN A 265 2.37 10.73 4.85
N HIS A 266 2.56 10.19 6.06
CA HIS A 266 2.41 8.77 6.36
C HIS A 266 1.54 8.53 7.60
N LYS A 267 0.31 8.06 7.37
CA LYS A 267 -0.75 7.81 8.36
C LYS A 267 -1.14 6.33 8.45
N SER A 268 -0.97 5.56 7.38
CA SER A 268 -1.42 4.18 7.25
C SER A 268 -0.47 3.34 6.39
N VAL A 269 -0.57 2.01 6.50
CA VAL A 269 0.07 1.13 5.50
C VAL A 269 -0.59 1.26 4.12
N PHE A 270 -1.83 1.73 4.06
CA PHE A 270 -2.55 1.94 2.80
C PHE A 270 -2.08 3.17 2.02
N ASP A 271 -1.34 4.10 2.63
CA ASP A 271 -0.74 5.24 1.91
C ASP A 271 0.14 4.74 0.77
N PHE A 272 1.00 3.76 1.08
CA PHE A 272 1.90 3.12 0.12
C PHE A 272 1.16 2.50 -1.06
N VAL A 273 0.04 1.81 -0.78
CA VAL A 273 -0.69 1.07 -1.81
C VAL A 273 -1.55 2.00 -2.66
N LEU A 274 -2.26 2.91 -2.01
CA LEU A 274 -3.19 3.81 -2.67
C LEU A 274 -2.46 4.88 -3.48
N ALA A 275 -1.21 5.21 -3.15
CA ALA A 275 -0.38 6.08 -4.00
C ALA A 275 -0.21 5.53 -5.43
N PHE A 276 -0.02 4.22 -5.60
CA PHE A 276 0.04 3.62 -6.94
C PHE A 276 -1.26 3.80 -7.72
N LEU A 277 -2.40 3.71 -7.03
CA LEU A 277 -3.70 3.96 -7.66
C LEU A 277 -3.89 5.44 -7.99
N ALA A 278 -3.67 6.32 -7.01
CA ALA A 278 -3.90 7.75 -7.11
C ALA A 278 -3.10 8.40 -8.25
N LEU A 279 -1.89 7.91 -8.53
CA LEU A 279 -1.04 8.45 -9.59
C LEU A 279 -1.05 7.60 -10.88
N SER A 280 -1.89 6.56 -10.99
CA SER A 280 -1.84 5.61 -12.11
C SER A 280 -2.24 6.18 -13.47
N THR A 281 -3.05 7.25 -13.51
CA THR A 281 -3.44 7.92 -14.77
C THR A 281 -2.48 9.01 -15.20
N ILE A 282 -1.61 9.45 -14.30
CA ILE A 282 -0.74 10.59 -14.52
C ILE A 282 0.34 10.21 -15.52
N LYS A 283 0.64 11.16 -16.42
CA LYS A 283 1.72 11.06 -17.38
C LYS A 283 2.73 12.17 -17.19
N VAL A 284 3.99 11.77 -17.01
CA VAL A 284 5.17 12.64 -16.94
C VAL A 284 6.19 12.12 -17.93
N ASN A 285 6.98 12.99 -18.56
CA ASN A 285 7.95 12.56 -19.60
C ASN A 285 7.33 11.69 -20.72
N ASN A 286 6.07 11.96 -21.12
CA ASN A 286 5.30 11.14 -22.08
C ASN A 286 5.08 9.67 -21.69
N ARG A 287 5.36 9.27 -20.44
CA ARG A 287 5.11 7.94 -19.89
C ARG A 287 4.23 8.01 -18.64
N HIS A 288 3.69 6.88 -18.21
CA HIS A 288 3.03 6.81 -16.90
C HIS A 288 4.04 6.99 -15.76
N VAL A 289 3.59 7.57 -14.64
CA VAL A 289 4.38 7.66 -13.41
C VAL A 289 4.76 6.26 -12.92
N ARG A 290 6.04 6.06 -12.66
CA ARG A 290 6.66 4.82 -12.19
C ARG A 290 7.16 4.99 -10.77
N ILE A 291 6.23 5.07 -9.82
CA ILE A 291 6.57 5.29 -8.42
C ILE A 291 7.43 4.14 -7.89
N ARG A 292 8.58 4.45 -7.30
CA ARG A 292 9.42 3.52 -6.54
C ARG A 292 9.69 4.11 -5.17
N PHE A 293 9.19 3.43 -4.15
CA PHE A 293 9.33 3.90 -2.78
C PHE A 293 10.69 3.56 -2.20
N ILE A 294 11.11 4.40 -1.26
CA ILE A 294 12.12 4.07 -0.27
C ILE A 294 11.50 3.18 0.81
N LEU A 295 12.06 1.98 0.99
CA LEU A 295 11.60 0.92 1.87
C LEU A 295 12.57 0.64 3.00
N ALA A 296 12.03 0.28 4.16
CA ALA A 296 12.79 -0.22 5.29
C ALA A 296 13.34 -1.62 5.00
N LYS A 297 14.67 -1.76 4.88
CA LYS A 297 15.35 -3.04 4.60
C LYS A 297 14.95 -4.12 5.62
N ASP A 298 14.91 -3.77 6.90
CA ASP A 298 14.59 -4.69 7.99
C ASP A 298 13.15 -5.24 7.93
N HIS A 299 12.21 -4.49 7.34
CA HIS A 299 10.82 -4.92 7.21
C HIS A 299 10.55 -5.71 5.94
N PHE A 300 11.16 -5.33 4.82
CA PHE A 300 10.81 -5.87 3.50
C PHE A 300 11.83 -6.89 2.96
N LYS A 301 13.12 -6.72 3.29
CA LYS A 301 14.20 -7.58 2.77
C LYS A 301 14.63 -8.62 3.80
N ASP A 302 14.87 -8.19 5.04
CA ASP A 302 15.41 -9.08 6.07
C ASP A 302 14.32 -9.95 6.73
N ASN A 303 13.04 -9.57 6.60
CA ASN A 303 11.91 -10.35 7.09
C ASN A 303 11.58 -11.54 6.14
N PRO A 304 11.76 -12.81 6.55
CA PRO A 304 11.53 -13.95 5.67
C PRO A 304 10.08 -14.12 5.21
N LEU A 305 9.11 -13.73 6.04
CA LEU A 305 7.68 -13.82 5.70
C LEU A 305 7.35 -12.86 4.56
N VAL A 306 7.78 -11.60 4.66
CA VAL A 306 7.52 -10.56 3.65
C VAL A 306 8.33 -10.82 2.37
N TYR A 307 9.60 -11.22 2.52
CA TYR A 307 10.51 -11.40 1.39
C TYR A 307 10.30 -12.74 0.66
N LYS A 308 10.26 -13.87 1.39
CA LYS A 308 10.23 -15.21 0.78
C LYS A 308 8.82 -15.74 0.57
N ILE A 309 7.95 -15.64 1.57
CA ILE A 309 6.61 -16.25 1.55
C ILE A 309 5.66 -15.37 0.75
N PHE A 310 5.48 -14.10 1.14
CA PHE A 310 4.60 -13.19 0.40
C PHE A 310 5.22 -12.69 -0.91
N GLY A 311 6.54 -12.72 -1.03
CA GLY A 311 7.24 -12.30 -2.25
C GLY A 311 7.27 -10.78 -2.45
N ILE A 312 6.73 -9.99 -1.52
CA ILE A 312 6.65 -8.52 -1.61
C ILE A 312 8.06 -7.94 -1.69
N GLY A 313 8.95 -8.34 -0.78
CA GLY A 313 10.33 -7.83 -0.79
C GLY A 313 11.10 -8.17 -2.06
N LYS A 314 10.91 -9.38 -2.62
CA LYS A 314 11.54 -9.80 -3.87
C LYS A 314 11.03 -8.99 -5.06
N ILE A 315 9.72 -8.73 -5.14
CA ILE A 315 9.19 -7.95 -6.26
C ILE A 315 9.64 -6.49 -6.14
N CYS A 316 9.65 -5.93 -4.93
CA CYS A 316 10.18 -4.58 -4.69
C CYS A 316 11.63 -4.46 -5.17
N GLU A 317 12.48 -5.47 -4.91
CA GLU A 317 13.86 -5.50 -5.44
C GLU A 317 13.91 -5.62 -6.96
N ALA A 318 13.09 -6.50 -7.55
CA ALA A 318 13.05 -6.69 -9.00
C ALA A 318 12.55 -5.46 -9.78
N VAL A 319 11.78 -4.57 -9.14
CA VAL A 319 11.28 -3.33 -9.76
C VAL A 319 12.05 -2.08 -9.35
N ASN A 320 13.25 -2.23 -8.79
CA ASN A 320 14.12 -1.12 -8.38
C ASN A 320 13.53 -0.21 -7.28
N MET A 321 12.72 -0.75 -6.35
CA MET A 321 12.48 -0.05 -5.09
C MET A 321 13.76 0.01 -4.25
N ILE A 322 13.93 1.10 -3.52
CA ILE A 322 15.17 1.38 -2.78
C ILE A 322 15.04 0.87 -1.36
N PHE A 323 15.94 -0.02 -0.93
CA PHE A 323 16.00 -0.47 0.47
C PHE A 323 17.01 0.35 1.26
N ILE A 324 16.60 0.90 2.40
CA ILE A 324 17.46 1.67 3.30
C ILE A 324 17.70 0.93 4.62
N ALA A 325 18.98 0.87 5.02
CA ALA A 325 19.41 0.37 6.31
C ALA A 325 19.20 1.41 7.44
N ARG A 326 17.97 1.52 7.97
CA ARG A 326 17.60 2.51 9.01
C ARG A 326 18.41 2.46 10.31
N LYS A 327 19.02 1.30 10.61
CA LYS A 327 19.81 1.06 11.83
C LYS A 327 21.30 1.41 11.68
N ASN A 328 21.78 1.66 10.46
CA ASN A 328 23.18 2.02 10.19
C ASN A 328 23.20 3.35 9.41
N PRO A 329 23.49 4.49 10.06
CA PRO A 329 23.46 5.80 9.42
C PRO A 329 24.39 5.94 8.22
N LYS A 330 25.60 5.36 8.28
CA LYS A 330 26.56 5.39 7.16
C LYS A 330 25.99 4.65 5.95
N GLN A 331 25.47 3.44 6.16
CA GLN A 331 24.84 2.67 5.09
C GLN A 331 23.58 3.37 4.56
N SER A 332 22.76 3.94 5.45
CA SER A 332 21.56 4.69 5.07
C SER A 332 21.87 5.85 4.12
N ASN A 333 22.96 6.58 4.37
CA ASN A 333 23.39 7.67 3.48
C ASN A 333 23.89 7.15 2.13
N LEU A 334 24.60 6.01 2.11
CA LEU A 334 25.01 5.37 0.85
C LEU A 334 23.79 4.87 0.06
N ASP A 335 22.79 4.31 0.74
CA ASP A 335 21.54 3.84 0.13
C ASP A 335 20.75 5.03 -0.48
N LEU A 336 20.72 6.19 0.18
CA LEU A 336 20.11 7.42 -0.34
C LEU A 336 20.87 7.96 -1.57
N LYS A 337 22.21 8.00 -1.54
CA LYS A 337 23.00 8.38 -2.72
C LYS A 337 22.76 7.45 -3.90
N LYS A 338 22.59 6.15 -3.64
CA LYS A 338 22.21 5.18 -4.68
C LYS A 338 20.80 5.46 -5.22
N ALA A 339 19.86 5.85 -4.37
CA ALA A 339 18.52 6.23 -4.77
C ALA A 339 18.52 7.44 -5.72
N ALA A 340 19.32 8.46 -5.41
CA ALA A 340 19.49 9.65 -6.26
C ALA A 340 19.94 9.27 -7.68
N LYS A 341 20.94 8.39 -7.80
CA LYS A 341 21.41 7.88 -9.11
C LYS A 341 20.35 7.13 -9.89
N PHE A 342 19.53 6.34 -9.19
CA PHE A 342 18.51 5.51 -9.83
C PHE A 342 17.44 6.32 -10.54
N ILE A 343 17.09 7.52 -10.03
CA ILE A 343 16.09 8.40 -10.64
C ILE A 343 16.41 8.60 -12.13
N TYR A 344 17.67 8.94 -12.43
CA TYR A 344 18.12 9.14 -13.81
C TYR A 344 18.48 7.83 -14.51
N GLU A 345 19.33 6.98 -13.91
CA GLU A 345 19.87 5.78 -14.56
C GLU A 345 18.82 4.72 -14.90
N LYS A 346 17.73 4.66 -14.13
CA LYS A 346 16.69 3.63 -14.27
C LYS A 346 15.35 4.20 -14.73
N ASP A 347 15.26 5.51 -14.98
CA ASP A 347 14.02 6.20 -15.34
C ASP A 347 12.87 5.82 -14.38
N ILE A 348 13.10 6.09 -13.08
CA ILE A 348 12.14 5.83 -12.00
C ILE A 348 11.77 7.11 -11.27
N ASP A 349 10.56 7.13 -10.73
CA ASP A 349 10.06 8.25 -9.96
C ASP A 349 10.12 7.90 -8.47
N VAL A 350 10.97 8.56 -7.68
CA VAL A 350 11.17 8.16 -6.28
C VAL A 350 10.07 8.72 -5.38
N ALA A 351 9.51 7.88 -4.52
CA ALA A 351 8.58 8.29 -3.48
C ALA A 351 9.14 8.08 -2.08
N ILE A 352 8.90 9.06 -1.20
CA ILE A 352 9.40 9.05 0.18
C ILE A 352 8.36 9.58 1.17
N PHE A 353 8.37 8.97 2.36
CA PHE A 353 7.66 9.45 3.54
C PHE A 353 8.66 10.12 4.50
N PRO A 354 8.73 11.47 4.57
CA PRO A 354 9.75 12.18 5.33
C PRO A 354 9.63 11.93 6.83
N GLN A 355 8.46 11.54 7.34
CA GLN A 355 8.27 11.16 8.74
C GLN A 355 9.06 9.90 9.15
N GLY A 356 9.38 9.03 8.19
CA GLY A 356 10.13 7.78 8.39
C GLY A 356 9.38 6.67 9.14
N THR A 357 8.16 6.94 9.59
CA THR A 357 7.23 5.97 10.20
C THR A 357 5.79 6.49 10.08
N ARG A 358 4.82 5.64 10.34
CA ARG A 358 3.39 6.04 10.35
C ARG A 358 3.09 6.85 11.60
N ALA A 359 2.23 7.85 11.44
CA ALA A 359 1.68 8.63 12.53
C ALA A 359 0.71 7.83 13.41
N LYS A 360 0.42 8.38 14.58
CA LYS A 360 -0.53 7.79 15.54
C LYS A 360 -1.97 8.05 15.10
N GLY A 361 -2.82 7.03 15.19
CA GLY A 361 -4.25 7.15 14.91
C GLY A 361 -4.94 8.06 15.92
N LYS A 362 -5.85 8.92 15.46
CA LYS A 362 -6.71 9.73 16.30
C LYS A 362 -8.04 9.03 16.54
N PHE A 363 -8.70 9.44 17.61
CA PHE A 363 -10.06 9.04 17.92
C PHE A 363 -10.92 10.29 18.11
N ASN A 364 -12.24 10.11 18.20
CA ASN A 364 -13.15 11.10 18.77
C ASN A 364 -13.46 10.74 20.23
N ARG A 365 -14.23 11.58 20.93
CA ARG A 365 -14.63 11.32 22.34
C ARG A 365 -15.40 10.02 22.55
N SER A 366 -16.14 9.56 21.53
CA SER A 366 -16.85 8.28 21.55
C SER A 366 -15.94 7.09 21.21
N MET A 367 -14.60 7.28 21.23
CA MET A 367 -13.60 6.28 20.82
C MET A 367 -13.79 5.76 19.39
N LYS A 368 -14.54 6.47 18.55
CA LYS A 368 -14.63 6.16 17.12
C LYS A 368 -13.35 6.65 16.45
N ARG A 369 -12.83 5.80 15.57
CA ARG A 369 -11.61 6.06 14.84
C ARG A 369 -11.75 7.30 13.96
N ARG A 370 -10.73 8.14 14.01
CA ARG A 370 -10.48 9.26 13.11
C ARG A 370 -9.16 9.00 12.37
N ASP A 371 -8.75 9.93 11.53
CA ASP A 371 -7.52 9.82 10.76
C ASP A 371 -6.29 9.85 11.70
N ALA A 372 -5.07 9.79 11.20
CA ALA A 372 -3.88 9.90 12.04
C ALA A 372 -3.39 11.35 12.19
N GLY A 373 -2.53 11.58 13.18
CA GLY A 373 -1.76 12.81 13.32
C GLY A 373 -0.74 13.00 12.19
N TYR A 374 -0.06 14.14 12.19
CA TYR A 374 1.07 14.44 11.32
C TYR A 374 2.32 14.76 12.15
N TYR A 375 2.18 15.56 13.20
CA TYR A 375 3.24 15.94 14.12
C TYR A 375 3.58 14.86 15.16
N THR A 376 3.00 13.66 15.06
CA THR A 376 3.08 12.62 16.11
C THR A 376 4.25 11.63 15.92
N THR A 377 5.04 11.76 14.86
CA THR A 377 6.14 10.85 14.52
C THR A 377 7.47 11.23 15.17
N ILE A 378 7.45 11.42 16.49
CA ILE A 378 8.55 11.99 17.27
C ILE A 378 9.50 10.90 17.77
N ARG A 379 10.80 11.20 17.78
CA ARG A 379 11.80 10.37 18.49
C ARG A 379 12.14 11.02 19.81
N LYS A 380 12.35 10.21 20.86
CA LYS A 380 12.77 10.67 22.19
C LYS A 380 13.94 11.65 22.16
N LYS A 381 14.94 11.42 21.30
CA LYS A 381 16.13 12.28 21.16
C LYS A 381 15.88 13.61 20.42
N ASP A 382 14.80 13.70 19.67
CA ASP A 382 14.49 14.85 18.82
C ASP A 382 13.31 15.66 19.41
N LYS A 383 12.81 15.34 20.62
CA LYS A 383 11.55 15.86 21.18
C LYS A 383 11.46 17.40 21.22
N ASN A 384 12.59 18.08 21.39
CA ASN A 384 12.65 19.53 21.50
C ASN A 384 12.89 20.24 20.14
N SER A 385 12.97 19.48 19.04
CA SER A 385 13.12 20.06 17.70
C SER A 385 11.76 20.47 17.13
N PRO A 386 11.61 21.67 16.55
CA PRO A 386 10.35 22.12 15.94
C PRO A 386 9.92 21.28 14.72
N LEU A 387 10.85 20.54 14.12
CA LEU A 387 10.61 19.62 13.00
C LEU A 387 10.89 18.16 13.38
N SER A 388 10.72 17.81 14.66
CA SER A 388 11.03 16.47 15.21
C SER A 388 10.26 15.32 14.54
N HIS A 389 9.12 15.62 13.92
CA HIS A 389 8.28 14.68 13.19
C HIS A 389 8.84 14.32 11.81
N ILE A 390 9.67 15.16 11.21
CA ILE A 390 10.28 14.98 9.88
C ILE A 390 11.75 14.56 9.99
N ARG A 391 12.20 13.72 9.06
CA ARG A 391 13.60 13.28 8.94
C ARG A 391 14.27 14.01 7.78
N LYS A 392 15.53 14.42 7.99
CA LYS A 392 16.38 15.04 6.95
C LYS A 392 16.68 14.14 5.74
N GLY A 393 16.28 12.87 5.75
CA GLY A 393 16.55 11.93 4.66
C GLY A 393 15.97 12.37 3.31
N SER A 394 14.81 13.01 3.31
CA SER A 394 14.22 13.59 2.09
C SER A 394 15.03 14.78 1.57
N SER A 395 15.49 15.69 2.44
CA SER A 395 16.37 16.79 2.04
C SER A 395 17.69 16.29 1.46
N HIS A 396 18.27 15.25 2.08
CA HIS A 396 19.48 14.61 1.56
C HIS A 396 19.25 13.99 0.19
N LEU A 397 18.11 13.32 -0.02
CA LEU A 397 17.76 12.75 -1.33
C LEU A 397 17.66 13.85 -2.40
N ILE A 398 17.01 14.97 -2.09
CA ILE A 398 16.89 16.11 -3.01
C ILE A 398 18.28 16.66 -3.37
N TRP A 399 19.10 16.94 -2.36
CA TRP A 399 20.48 17.41 -2.55
C TRP A 399 21.30 16.43 -3.41
N ASP A 400 21.31 15.14 -3.04
CA ASP A 400 22.11 14.13 -3.72
C ASP A 400 21.63 13.93 -5.17
N THR A 401 20.32 14.11 -5.45
CA THR A 401 19.75 14.05 -6.80
C THR A 401 20.16 15.26 -7.63
N LEU A 402 20.03 16.48 -7.08
CA LEU A 402 20.49 17.69 -7.77
C LEU A 402 21.99 17.61 -8.10
N ASN A 403 22.80 17.14 -7.15
CA ASN A 403 24.23 16.99 -7.35
C ASN A 403 24.56 15.94 -8.41
N ASP A 404 23.84 14.80 -8.45
CA ASP A 404 24.06 13.78 -9.49
C ASP A 404 23.66 14.30 -10.87
N LEU A 405 22.53 15.01 -10.99
CA LEU A 405 22.10 15.63 -12.25
C LEU A 405 23.10 16.69 -12.74
N TYR A 406 23.57 17.55 -11.82
CA TYR A 406 24.58 18.57 -12.10
C TYR A 406 25.90 17.96 -12.59
N GLN A 407 26.40 16.93 -11.88
CA GLN A 407 27.63 16.22 -12.27
C GLN A 407 27.55 15.54 -13.64
N ARG A 408 26.34 15.18 -14.08
CA ARG A 408 26.08 14.59 -15.40
C ARG A 408 25.84 15.63 -16.50
N GLY A 409 25.81 16.92 -16.17
CA GLY A 409 25.47 17.99 -17.12
C GLY A 409 24.02 17.93 -17.59
N VAL A 410 23.12 17.35 -16.78
CA VAL A 410 21.68 17.31 -17.08
C VAL A 410 21.06 18.63 -16.65
N ASN A 411 20.46 19.36 -17.59
CA ASN A 411 19.83 20.66 -17.34
C ASN A 411 18.32 20.58 -17.05
N GLU A 412 17.75 19.37 -17.01
CA GLU A 412 16.33 19.19 -16.70
C GLU A 412 16.04 19.43 -15.21
N ASN A 413 14.87 19.99 -14.92
CA ASN A 413 14.46 20.28 -13.55
C ASN A 413 14.22 18.99 -12.74
N LEU A 414 14.55 19.07 -11.45
CA LEU A 414 14.04 18.15 -10.44
C LEU A 414 12.71 18.69 -9.91
N ASN A 415 11.62 17.98 -10.19
CA ASN A 415 10.29 18.30 -9.72
C ASN A 415 10.04 17.62 -8.36
N ILE A 416 9.80 18.42 -7.33
CA ILE A 416 9.41 17.96 -6.00
C ILE A 416 7.90 18.11 -5.87
N VAL A 417 7.22 16.99 -5.70
CA VAL A 417 5.75 16.91 -5.68
C VAL A 417 5.29 16.56 -4.27
N PHE A 418 4.56 17.47 -3.62
CA PHE A 418 4.01 17.25 -2.29
C PHE A 418 2.59 16.69 -2.37
N ILE A 419 2.33 15.60 -1.66
CA ILE A 419 1.03 14.94 -1.68
C ILE A 419 0.54 14.74 -0.25
N GLY A 420 -0.53 15.45 0.08
CA GLY A 420 -1.30 15.30 1.31
C GLY A 420 -2.25 14.12 1.19
N ILE A 421 -2.16 13.17 2.13
CA ILE A 421 -3.02 12.02 2.26
C ILE A 421 -3.87 12.18 3.51
N ASN A 422 -5.20 12.19 3.31
CA ASN A 422 -6.19 12.23 4.37
C ASN A 422 -7.09 10.99 4.34
N GLY A 423 -7.50 10.52 5.51
CA GLY A 423 -8.51 9.49 5.69
C GLY A 423 -8.01 8.02 5.66
N THR A 424 -6.79 7.74 5.22
CA THR A 424 -6.23 6.38 5.25
C THR A 424 -6.05 5.85 6.67
N GLY A 425 -5.79 6.72 7.65
CA GLY A 425 -5.75 6.39 9.08
C GLY A 425 -7.11 5.99 9.65
N ASN A 426 -8.22 6.49 9.08
CA ASN A 426 -9.57 5.98 9.38
C ASN A 426 -9.69 4.50 8.99
N THR A 427 -9.10 4.14 7.86
CA THR A 427 -9.24 2.80 7.29
C THR A 427 -8.40 1.78 8.06
N LEU A 428 -7.09 2.04 8.22
CA LEU A 428 -6.17 1.14 8.93
C LEU A 428 -5.03 1.92 9.60
N PRO A 429 -5.16 2.35 10.87
CA PRO A 429 -4.13 3.11 11.56
C PRO A 429 -2.95 2.22 11.98
N LYS A 430 -1.86 2.86 12.42
CA LYS A 430 -0.68 2.19 12.99
C LYS A 430 -1.08 1.21 14.11
N SER A 431 -0.39 0.07 14.15
CA SER A 431 -0.57 -1.00 15.16
C SER A 431 -1.97 -1.64 15.24
N ASN A 432 -2.83 -1.43 14.25
CA ASN A 432 -4.13 -2.09 14.16
C ASN A 432 -4.19 -3.04 12.95
N LEU A 433 -4.98 -4.10 13.05
CA LEU A 433 -5.24 -5.07 11.97
C LEU A 433 -6.71 -5.07 11.53
N LYS A 434 -7.61 -4.40 12.27
CA LYS A 434 -9.02 -4.25 11.90
C LYS A 434 -9.18 -3.11 10.90
N ILE A 435 -9.62 -3.46 9.70
CA ILE A 435 -9.95 -2.48 8.67
C ILE A 435 -11.34 -1.94 8.91
N GLN A 436 -11.48 -0.62 8.93
CA GLN A 436 -12.77 0.07 8.94
C GLN A 436 -13.27 0.23 7.51
N THR A 437 -14.56 0.01 7.33
CA THR A 437 -15.22 0.17 6.02
C THR A 437 -15.92 1.51 5.87
N ASN A 438 -16.27 1.88 4.63
CA ASN A 438 -16.99 3.13 4.29
C ASN A 438 -16.23 4.36 4.79
N THR A 439 -15.02 4.53 4.24
CA THR A 439 -14.10 5.63 4.57
C THR A 439 -13.81 6.48 3.35
N ASP A 440 -13.87 7.80 3.52
CA ASP A 440 -13.38 8.75 2.54
C ASP A 440 -11.86 8.89 2.67
N ILE A 441 -11.19 8.86 1.52
CA ILE A 441 -9.75 8.97 1.36
C ILE A 441 -9.48 10.04 0.31
N GLU A 442 -8.64 10.99 0.64
CA GLU A 442 -8.27 12.10 -0.23
C GLU A 442 -6.77 12.13 -0.43
N PHE A 443 -6.36 12.26 -1.69
CA PHE A 443 -4.99 12.56 -2.11
C PHE A 443 -4.99 13.94 -2.72
N SER A 444 -4.29 14.88 -2.10
CA SER A 444 -4.24 16.27 -2.53
C SER A 444 -2.83 16.63 -2.96
N ILE A 445 -2.66 16.89 -4.25
CA ILE A 445 -1.39 17.32 -4.83
C ILE A 445 -1.24 18.81 -4.56
N GLY A 446 -0.24 19.15 -3.75
CA GLY A 446 0.12 20.51 -3.37
C GLY A 446 0.83 21.27 -4.48
N GLU A 447 1.58 22.29 -4.12
CA GLU A 447 2.46 22.99 -5.06
C GLU A 447 3.61 22.09 -5.54
N ILE A 448 4.11 22.37 -6.74
CA ILE A 448 5.23 21.63 -7.34
C ILE A 448 6.43 22.56 -7.36
N ILE A 449 7.49 22.14 -6.67
CA ILE A 449 8.73 22.93 -6.62
C ILE A 449 9.68 22.38 -7.65
N GLN A 450 10.08 23.23 -8.60
CA GLN A 450 11.02 22.88 -9.65
C GLN A 450 12.40 23.43 -9.31
N LEU A 451 13.35 22.55 -9.07
CA LEU A 451 14.73 22.91 -8.78
C LEU A 451 15.61 22.61 -9.99
N ASN A 452 16.28 23.64 -10.51
CA ASN A 452 17.26 23.46 -11.57
C ASN A 452 18.60 23.00 -10.96
N PRO A 453 19.29 21.99 -11.53
CA PRO A 453 20.60 21.55 -11.04
C PRO A 453 21.66 22.66 -10.99
N GLY A 454 21.52 23.70 -11.82
CA GLY A 454 22.38 24.89 -11.83
C GLY A 454 22.38 25.70 -10.53
N ILE A 455 21.39 25.54 -9.65
CA ILE A 455 21.37 26.19 -8.32
C ILE A 455 22.61 25.86 -7.48
N LEU A 456 23.24 24.71 -7.76
CA LEU A 456 24.46 24.29 -7.08
C LEU A 456 25.66 25.19 -7.41
N ASN A 457 25.66 25.88 -8.56
CA ASN A 457 26.73 26.85 -8.89
C ASN A 457 26.78 27.99 -7.87
N GLU A 458 25.61 28.48 -7.44
CA GLU A 458 25.50 29.55 -6.44
C GLU A 458 25.92 29.07 -5.05
N LEU A 459 25.62 27.81 -4.72
CA LEU A 459 26.00 27.20 -3.44
C LEU A 459 27.47 26.79 -3.37
N PHE A 460 28.12 26.52 -4.50
CA PHE A 460 29.55 26.21 -4.60
C PHE A 460 30.42 27.44 -4.90
N ALA A 461 29.83 28.62 -5.15
CA ALA A 461 30.57 29.84 -5.34
C ALA A 461 31.39 30.15 -4.07
N PRO A 462 32.67 30.57 -4.20
CA PRO A 462 33.49 30.91 -3.05
C PRO A 462 32.83 32.08 -2.31
N GLN A 463 32.28 31.80 -1.13
CA GLN A 463 31.71 32.81 -0.25
C GLN A 463 32.84 33.42 0.58
N GLU A 464 33.08 34.73 0.42
CA GLU A 464 34.20 35.44 1.06
C GLU A 464 34.10 35.45 2.60
N GLU A 465 32.93 35.17 3.19
CA GLU A 465 32.69 35.19 4.65
C GLU A 465 31.72 34.09 5.16
N ALA A 466 31.72 32.88 4.60
CA ALA A 466 30.78 31.85 5.06
C ALA A 466 31.12 31.30 6.46
N GLN A 467 30.43 31.80 7.49
CA GLN A 467 30.44 31.22 8.85
C GLN A 467 29.70 29.87 8.93
N ASN A 468 28.83 29.54 7.96
CA ASN A 468 28.00 28.34 7.93
C ASN A 468 28.30 27.44 6.72
N ASP A 469 28.07 26.13 6.88
CA ASP A 469 28.16 25.13 5.81
C ASP A 469 26.97 25.29 4.83
N PRO A 470 27.17 25.75 3.57
CA PRO A 470 26.07 26.05 2.64
C PRO A 470 25.17 24.83 2.37
N LYS A 471 25.75 23.63 2.41
CA LYS A 471 24.98 22.39 2.27
C LYS A 471 24.04 22.19 3.44
N ARG A 472 24.50 22.47 4.67
CA ARG A 472 23.68 22.33 5.87
C ARG A 472 22.49 23.28 5.82
N ASP A 473 22.71 24.51 5.41
CA ASP A 473 21.65 25.52 5.28
C ASP A 473 20.62 25.11 4.22
N PHE A 474 21.07 24.63 3.06
CA PHE A 474 20.18 24.08 2.03
C PHE A 474 19.33 22.92 2.59
N LEU A 475 19.94 21.99 3.33
CA LEU A 475 19.23 20.83 3.88
C LEU A 475 18.17 21.25 4.89
N ASP A 476 18.45 22.24 5.73
CA ASP A 476 17.54 22.75 6.75
C ASP A 476 16.38 23.54 6.14
N GLN A 477 16.65 24.41 5.16
CA GLN A 477 15.63 25.11 4.37
C GLN A 477 14.73 24.13 3.60
N THR A 478 15.32 23.15 2.94
CA THR A 478 14.58 22.09 2.23
C THR A 478 13.68 21.31 3.20
N ASN A 479 14.13 21.06 4.42
CA ASN A 479 13.35 20.32 5.41
C ASN A 479 12.14 21.13 5.91
N LEU A 480 12.29 22.45 6.06
CA LEU A 480 11.21 23.38 6.38
C LEU A 480 10.19 23.46 5.23
N MET A 481 10.67 23.66 3.99
CA MET A 481 9.87 23.67 2.78
C MET A 481 9.02 22.39 2.64
N ILE A 482 9.61 21.22 2.90
CA ILE A 482 8.88 19.95 2.91
C ILE A 482 7.74 19.97 3.92
N ASN A 483 7.98 20.48 5.12
CA ASN A 483 6.96 20.52 6.17
C ASN A 483 5.79 21.43 5.77
N GLU A 484 6.08 22.64 5.31
CA GLU A 484 5.08 23.66 4.95
C GLU A 484 4.18 23.15 3.82
N ASN A 485 4.78 22.65 2.74
CA ASN A 485 4.03 22.16 1.58
C ASN A 485 3.17 20.93 1.92
N LEU A 486 3.64 20.04 2.81
CA LEU A 486 2.81 18.91 3.27
C LEU A 486 1.64 19.36 4.17
N VAL A 487 1.88 20.32 5.06
CA VAL A 487 0.85 20.92 5.92
C VAL A 487 -0.25 21.54 5.07
N GLU A 488 0.13 22.31 4.06
CA GLU A 488 -0.77 22.94 3.10
C GLU A 488 -1.53 21.90 2.28
N ALA A 489 -0.82 20.94 1.66
CA ALA A 489 -1.43 19.89 0.85
C ALA A 489 -2.47 19.05 1.61
N MET A 490 -2.30 18.88 2.93
CA MET A 490 -3.29 18.19 3.77
C MET A 490 -4.41 19.09 4.28
N SER A 491 -4.31 20.42 4.11
CA SER A 491 -5.14 21.41 4.81
C SER A 491 -5.15 21.20 6.33
N LEU A 492 -4.00 20.84 6.90
CA LEU A 492 -3.91 20.32 8.27
C LEU A 492 -4.33 21.35 9.33
N HIS A 493 -3.81 22.58 9.24
CA HIS A 493 -4.08 23.61 10.24
C HIS A 493 -5.54 24.06 10.27
N PRO A 494 -6.19 24.38 9.12
CA PRO A 494 -7.62 24.65 9.10
C PRO A 494 -8.46 23.52 9.72
N MET A 495 -8.13 22.26 9.42
CA MET A 495 -8.83 21.10 9.98
C MET A 495 -8.69 20.98 11.50
N LEU A 496 -7.48 21.21 12.04
CA LEU A 496 -7.23 21.17 13.48
C LEU A 496 -7.93 22.33 14.20
N LEU A 497 -7.87 23.54 13.64
CA LEU A 497 -8.53 24.72 14.16
C LEU A 497 -10.05 24.51 14.23
N GLN A 498 -10.67 24.12 13.12
CA GLN A 498 -12.12 23.88 13.07
C GLN A 498 -12.56 22.85 14.11
N ARG A 499 -11.80 21.76 14.27
CA ARG A 499 -12.07 20.74 15.29
C ARG A 499 -11.98 21.34 16.69
N TYR A 500 -10.95 22.13 16.96
CA TYR A 500 -10.74 22.74 18.27
C TYR A 500 -11.87 23.71 18.64
N LEU A 501 -12.23 24.63 17.75
CA LEU A 501 -13.34 25.55 17.99
C LEU A 501 -14.68 24.81 18.19
N THR A 502 -14.90 23.72 17.46
CA THR A 502 -16.08 22.86 17.64
C THR A 502 -16.11 22.21 19.03
N GLU A 503 -14.96 21.75 19.53
CA GLU A 503 -14.82 21.20 20.88
C GLU A 503 -15.05 22.28 21.94
N LEU A 504 -14.51 23.48 21.77
CA LEU A 504 -14.74 24.62 22.69
C LEU A 504 -16.21 24.99 22.80
N LYS A 505 -16.89 25.10 21.66
CA LYS A 505 -18.32 25.42 21.62
C LYS A 505 -19.19 24.30 22.21
N GLY A 506 -18.95 23.06 21.79
CA GLY A 506 -19.82 21.94 22.14
C GLY A 506 -19.57 21.36 23.53
N GLN A 507 -18.30 21.18 23.91
CA GLN A 507 -17.92 20.43 25.12
C GLN A 507 -17.60 21.35 26.29
N PHE A 508 -16.86 22.43 26.03
CA PHE A 508 -16.49 23.41 27.06
C PHE A 508 -17.52 24.53 27.21
N ARG A 509 -18.48 24.64 26.28
CA ARG A 509 -19.56 25.64 26.27
C ARG A 509 -19.03 27.08 26.36
N PHE A 510 -17.92 27.35 25.68
CA PHE A 510 -17.38 28.71 25.61
C PHE A 510 -18.34 29.63 24.85
N GLU A 511 -18.47 30.87 25.33
CA GLU A 511 -19.21 31.93 24.65
C GLU A 511 -18.53 32.30 23.33
N ASN A 512 -19.30 32.80 22.36
CA ASN A 512 -18.79 33.11 21.02
C ASN A 512 -17.64 34.13 21.06
N ASP A 513 -17.69 35.12 21.96
CA ASP A 513 -16.65 36.15 22.08
C ASP A 513 -15.32 35.56 22.54
N LYS A 514 -15.34 34.59 23.47
CA LYS A 514 -14.13 33.86 23.89
C LYS A 514 -13.58 32.99 22.77
N ILE A 515 -14.45 32.36 21.99
CA ILE A 515 -14.05 31.55 20.83
C ILE A 515 -13.40 32.43 19.76
N ALA A 516 -13.95 33.62 19.51
CA ALA A 516 -13.39 34.60 18.60
C ALA A 516 -12.00 35.08 19.08
N ALA A 517 -11.86 35.45 20.35
CA ALA A 517 -10.59 35.84 20.93
C ALA A 517 -9.51 34.74 20.79
N ILE A 518 -9.87 33.47 21.07
CA ILE A 518 -8.96 32.33 20.89
C ILE A 518 -8.59 32.15 19.42
N HIS A 519 -9.56 32.25 18.51
CA HIS A 519 -9.32 32.15 17.07
C HIS A 519 -8.32 33.22 16.61
N ASP A 520 -8.52 34.47 17.03
CA ASP A 520 -7.68 35.59 16.63
C ASP A 520 -6.26 35.45 17.19
N THR A 521 -6.10 35.02 18.45
CA THR A 521 -4.76 34.69 19.00
C THR A 521 -4.06 33.61 18.16
N ILE A 522 -4.76 32.57 17.71
CA ILE A 522 -4.15 31.52 16.88
C ILE A 522 -3.70 32.11 15.53
N GLN A 523 -4.49 32.98 14.91
CA GLN A 523 -4.14 33.64 13.65
C GLN A 523 -2.95 34.61 13.81
N GLU A 524 -2.81 35.25 14.98
CA GLU A 524 -1.65 36.09 15.31
C GLU A 524 -0.36 35.25 15.46
N ILE A 525 -0.45 34.07 16.08
CA ILE A 525 0.71 33.19 16.35
C ILE A 525 1.14 32.39 15.11
N SER A 526 0.18 31.90 14.30
CA SER A 526 0.48 30.91 13.26
C SER A 526 1.53 31.31 12.22
N PRO A 527 1.64 32.59 11.78
CA PRO A 527 2.68 32.99 10.82
C PRO A 527 4.09 32.83 11.37
N GLN A 528 4.26 32.84 12.70
CA GLN A 528 5.55 32.80 13.37
C GLN A 528 5.88 31.41 13.91
N SER A 529 4.86 30.65 14.33
CA SER A 529 5.06 29.35 14.97
C SER A 529 3.92 28.37 14.72
N ASN A 530 4.29 27.11 14.51
CA ASN A 530 3.37 25.98 14.38
C ASN A 530 3.01 25.34 15.73
N VAL A 531 3.52 25.85 16.86
CA VAL A 531 3.44 25.19 18.18
C VAL A 531 2.01 24.84 18.60
N VAL A 532 1.05 25.73 18.35
CA VAL A 532 -0.36 25.50 18.71
C VAL A 532 -0.96 24.34 17.91
N PHE A 533 -0.65 24.25 16.61
CA PHE A 533 -1.13 23.14 15.79
C PHE A 533 -0.46 21.82 16.12
N GLN A 534 0.83 21.84 16.49
CA GLN A 534 1.52 20.66 17.02
C GLN A 534 0.84 20.16 18.31
N LEU A 535 0.56 21.07 19.23
CA LEU A 535 -0.19 20.79 20.46
C LEU A 535 -1.54 20.13 20.17
N LEU A 536 -2.37 20.75 19.33
CA LEU A 536 -3.68 20.21 18.98
C LEU A 536 -3.57 18.81 18.35
N ASP A 537 -2.62 18.62 17.45
CA ASP A 537 -2.41 17.33 16.79
C ASP A 537 -1.98 16.22 17.77
N HIS A 538 -1.11 16.56 18.74
CA HIS A 538 -0.67 15.64 19.79
C HIS A 538 -1.80 15.32 20.76
N ILE A 539 -2.51 16.34 21.25
CA ILE A 539 -3.64 16.17 22.17
C ILE A 539 -4.68 15.24 21.55
N TYR A 540 -5.07 15.47 20.29
CA TYR A 540 -6.06 14.62 19.61
C TYR A 540 -5.57 13.20 19.27
N SER A 541 -4.28 12.94 19.45
CA SER A 541 -3.67 11.62 19.31
C SER A 541 -3.48 10.89 20.65
N LEU A 542 -3.76 11.57 21.78
CA LEU A 542 -3.90 10.95 23.08
C LEU A 542 -5.28 10.27 23.23
N PRO A 543 -5.42 9.33 24.19
CA PRO A 543 -6.73 8.84 24.61
C PRO A 543 -7.63 9.98 25.10
N SER A 544 -8.94 9.89 24.83
CA SER A 544 -9.87 11.02 24.99
C SER A 544 -10.05 11.51 26.44
N ASN A 545 -9.71 10.69 27.43
CA ASN A 545 -9.70 11.07 28.84
C ASN A 545 -8.63 12.11 29.19
N HIS A 546 -7.56 12.25 28.38
CA HIS A 546 -6.51 13.25 28.61
C HIS A 546 -6.83 14.62 27.99
N TRP A 547 -7.82 14.70 27.09
CA TRP A 547 -8.03 15.91 26.29
C TRP A 547 -8.50 17.10 27.10
N ASN A 548 -9.40 16.89 28.07
CA ASN A 548 -10.01 18.01 28.78
C ASN A 548 -8.97 18.85 29.54
N GLY A 549 -8.00 18.21 30.20
CA GLY A 549 -6.93 18.92 30.88
C GLY A 549 -6.12 19.78 29.93
N TYR A 550 -5.56 19.17 28.87
CA TYR A 550 -4.69 19.87 27.93
C TYR A 550 -5.42 20.90 27.06
N LEU A 551 -6.64 20.62 26.59
CA LEU A 551 -7.41 21.59 25.82
C LEU A 551 -7.82 22.79 26.68
N SER A 552 -8.18 22.60 27.95
CA SER A 552 -8.46 23.71 28.86
C SER A 552 -7.21 24.56 29.10
N GLN A 553 -6.07 23.93 29.38
CA GLN A 553 -4.79 24.64 29.56
C GLN A 553 -4.40 25.43 28.32
N LEU A 554 -4.49 24.82 27.13
CA LEU A 554 -4.23 25.52 25.87
C LEU A 554 -5.17 26.71 25.67
N SER A 555 -6.47 26.54 25.98
CA SER A 555 -7.45 27.62 25.84
C SER A 555 -7.12 28.80 26.76
N GLN A 556 -6.68 28.51 27.98
CA GLN A 556 -6.25 29.54 28.93
C GLN A 556 -4.99 30.27 28.43
N LEU A 557 -3.98 29.54 27.95
CA LEU A 557 -2.79 30.17 27.36
C LEU A 557 -3.15 31.07 26.18
N LEU A 558 -4.04 30.62 25.28
CA LEU A 558 -4.47 31.43 24.13
C LEU A 558 -5.25 32.70 24.51
N LEU A 559 -5.91 32.72 25.68
CA LEU A 559 -6.57 33.91 26.20
C LEU A 559 -5.59 34.85 26.93
N GLU A 560 -4.58 34.30 27.61
CA GLU A 560 -3.55 35.06 28.34
C GLU A 560 -2.49 35.67 27.40
N LYS A 561 -2.34 35.13 26.18
CA LYS A 561 -1.30 35.51 25.20
C LYS A 561 0.13 35.56 25.80
N PRO A 562 0.61 34.49 26.49
CA PRO A 562 1.95 34.46 27.06
C PRO A 562 3.03 34.28 25.98
N SER A 563 4.30 34.29 26.39
CA SER A 563 5.43 33.98 25.51
C SER A 563 5.37 32.57 24.91
N GLU A 564 6.02 32.37 23.76
CA GLU A 564 6.06 31.08 23.05
C GLU A 564 6.55 29.92 23.93
N GLU A 565 7.48 30.20 24.85
CA GLU A 565 8.04 29.23 25.79
C GLU A 565 6.98 28.48 26.60
N ARG A 566 5.88 29.16 26.99
CA ARG A 566 4.78 28.52 27.73
C ARG A 566 4.04 27.48 26.88
N TYR A 567 3.90 27.72 25.57
CA TYR A 567 3.34 26.73 24.65
C TYR A 567 4.29 25.57 24.41
N LEU A 568 5.60 25.84 24.31
CA LEU A 568 6.62 24.80 24.17
C LEU A 568 6.69 23.88 25.38
N ASN A 569 6.58 24.42 26.60
CA ASN A 569 6.51 23.64 27.84
C ASN A 569 5.28 22.72 27.84
N LEU A 570 4.10 23.24 27.47
CA LEU A 570 2.91 22.42 27.32
C LEU A 570 3.09 21.35 26.24
N LEU A 571 3.74 21.68 25.12
CA LEU A 571 4.00 20.73 24.03
C LEU A 571 4.92 19.61 24.50
N GLU A 572 5.94 19.92 25.29
CA GLU A 572 6.83 18.92 25.89
C GLU A 572 6.07 17.97 26.81
N ASP A 573 5.15 18.49 27.63
CA ASP A 573 4.30 17.67 28.51
C ASP A 573 3.41 16.71 27.71
N VAL A 574 2.67 17.22 26.72
CA VAL A 574 1.80 16.39 25.87
C VAL A 574 2.63 15.36 25.07
N THR A 575 3.79 15.77 24.55
CA THR A 575 4.70 14.89 23.82
C THR A 575 5.23 13.77 24.72
N SER A 576 5.57 14.09 25.97
CA SER A 576 6.07 13.12 26.94
C SER A 576 5.01 12.08 27.29
N GLU A 577 3.76 12.51 27.49
CA GLU A 577 2.63 11.61 27.69
C GLU A 577 2.40 10.71 26.47
N LEU A 578 2.46 11.30 25.27
CA LEU A 578 2.33 10.58 24.01
C LEU A 578 3.40 9.49 23.87
N LEU A 579 4.66 9.79 24.20
CA LEU A 579 5.77 8.84 24.14
C LEU A 579 5.70 7.77 25.25
N HIS A 580 5.20 8.12 26.44
CA HIS A 580 5.01 7.17 27.54
C HIS A 580 3.99 6.08 27.17
N LEU A 581 2.89 6.47 26.52
CA LEU A 581 1.87 5.53 26.04
C LEU A 581 2.35 4.61 24.90
N GLU A 582 3.45 4.91 24.19
CA GLU A 582 4.03 3.97 23.21
C GLU A 582 4.90 2.88 23.86
N ALA A 583 5.41 3.14 25.07
CA ALA A 583 6.29 2.19 25.75
C ALA A 583 5.52 1.09 26.49
N LYS A 584 4.23 1.31 26.75
CA LYS A 584 3.27 0.32 27.29
C LYS A 584 2.64 -0.45 26.12
#